data_AF-A0AAV2QKM7-F1
#
_entry.id   AF-A0AAV2QKM7-F1
#
_cell.length_a   1.000
_cell.length_b   1.000
_cell.length_c   1.000
_cell.angle_alpha   90.00
_cell.angle_beta   90.00
_cell.angle_gamma   90.00
#
_symmetry.space_group_name_H-M   'P 1'
#
loop_
_entity.id
_entity.type
_entity.pdbx_description
1 polymer ?
#
loop_
_entity_poly.entity_id
_entity_poly.type
_entity_poly.pdbx_seq_one_letter_code
_entity_poly.pdbx_strand_id
1 'polypeptide(L)'
;MALWSKVISFTCHANFICEPPINGSCPSFCKFPFTYKGVTYTACTTKDDPAGRSWCSIKTDSTGNHIGQGNNWRHCEDCGSNLNSDRVVGGEDATLGLHPWMVIFKAAERSVKCENKHQSCAGWAVLGECQKNPIFMLDNCRFSCNNCPSARGQSFWSCGGSLISPQLVLSAAHCFQPNIEIEFARIGELDLNNDPDRGNGLTAPSPQNIPIEIIINHPQYNKPCKNCNDIAIVKLSRPAKLHQ
;
A
#
# COMPACT_ATOMS: atom_id res chain seq x y z
N MET A 1 -7.98 -22.23 0.37
CA MET A 1 -7.14 -22.27 -0.84
C MET A 1 -7.64 -21.35 -1.96
N ALA A 2 -8.95 -21.17 -2.15
CA ALA A 2 -9.52 -20.40 -3.26
C ALA A 2 -9.28 -18.87 -3.24
N LEU A 3 -9.22 -18.21 -2.08
CA LEU A 3 -9.05 -16.74 -2.03
C LEU A 3 -7.65 -16.27 -2.44
N TRP A 4 -6.65 -17.12 -2.29
CA TRP A 4 -5.27 -16.74 -2.54
C TRP A 4 -4.75 -17.15 -3.89
N SER A 5 -5.20 -18.30 -4.37
CA SER A 5 -5.06 -18.64 -5.78
C SER A 5 -5.87 -17.67 -6.65
N LYS A 6 -6.92 -17.01 -6.14
CA LYS A 6 -7.59 -15.90 -6.83
C LYS A 6 -6.88 -14.54 -6.70
N VAL A 7 -5.98 -14.36 -5.75
CA VAL A 7 -5.16 -13.13 -5.66
C VAL A 7 -3.83 -13.30 -6.41
N ILE A 8 -3.30 -14.53 -6.48
CA ILE A 8 -2.03 -14.87 -7.16
C ILE A 8 -2.22 -15.42 -8.59
N SER A 9 -3.31 -16.11 -8.94
CA SER A 9 -3.55 -16.43 -10.36
C SER A 9 -3.84 -15.19 -11.19
N PHE A 10 -4.18 -14.06 -10.54
CA PHE A 10 -4.33 -12.75 -11.18
C PHE A 10 -3.00 -12.03 -11.39
N THR A 11 -1.85 -12.58 -10.97
CA THR A 11 -0.57 -11.86 -11.04
C THR A 11 0.50 -12.50 -11.91
N CYS A 12 0.28 -13.63 -12.59
CA CYS A 12 1.22 -14.09 -13.62
C CYS A 12 0.68 -15.19 -14.55
N HIS A 13 -0.52 -15.02 -15.11
CA HIS A 13 -0.81 -15.66 -16.40
C HIS A 13 -0.55 -14.62 -17.49
N ALA A 14 0.01 -15.05 -18.62
CA ALA A 14 0.22 -14.23 -19.82
C ALA A 14 -1.09 -13.71 -20.46
N ASN A 15 -2.21 -13.77 -19.72
CA ASN A 15 -3.52 -13.23 -20.02
C ASN A 15 -3.94 -12.35 -18.82
N PHE A 16 -3.42 -11.14 -18.76
CA PHE A 16 -3.98 -10.07 -17.91
C PHE A 16 -5.32 -9.65 -18.51
N ILE A 17 -6.37 -10.43 -18.24
CA ILE A 17 -7.74 -9.93 -18.28
C ILE A 17 -8.06 -9.62 -16.82
N CYS A 18 -8.01 -8.35 -16.44
CA CYS A 18 -8.58 -7.90 -15.18
C CYS A 18 -10.07 -8.33 -15.14
N GLU A 19 -10.46 -9.25 -14.25
CA GLU A 19 -11.87 -9.44 -13.96
C GLU A 19 -12.34 -8.26 -13.10
N PRO A 20 -13.40 -7.55 -13.51
CA PRO A 20 -13.81 -6.31 -12.86
C PRO A 20 -14.47 -6.60 -11.51
N PRO A 21 -14.21 -5.81 -10.44
CA PRO A 21 -15.24 -5.59 -9.45
C PRO A 21 -16.36 -4.81 -10.17
N ILE A 22 -17.57 -5.37 -10.08
CA ILE A 22 -18.88 -4.74 -10.27
C ILE A 22 -18.75 -3.21 -10.47
N ASN A 23 -18.89 -2.77 -11.73
CA ASN A 23 -18.53 -1.46 -12.33
C ASN A 23 -17.06 -1.30 -12.74
N GLY A 24 -16.74 -1.98 -13.84
CA GLY A 24 -15.41 -2.03 -14.44
C GLY A 24 -14.79 -0.68 -14.78
N SER A 25 -13.55 -0.51 -14.34
CA SER A 25 -12.44 0.13 -15.07
C SER A 25 -11.21 0.11 -14.16
N CYS A 26 -10.25 -0.80 -14.40
CA CYS A 26 -8.87 -0.43 -14.11
C CYS A 26 -8.53 0.70 -15.09
N PRO A 27 -8.09 1.89 -14.63
CA PRO A 27 -7.79 2.98 -15.55
C PRO A 27 -6.44 2.71 -16.23
N SER A 28 -6.36 1.66 -17.05
CA SER A 28 -5.31 1.59 -18.06
C SER A 28 -5.74 2.50 -19.20
N PHE A 29 -5.04 3.61 -19.36
CA PHE A 29 -5.18 4.43 -20.58
C PHE A 29 -4.87 3.59 -21.85
N CYS A 30 -4.11 2.51 -21.70
CA CYS A 30 -3.84 1.51 -22.73
C CYS A 30 -5.07 0.66 -23.05
N LYS A 31 -5.33 0.45 -24.35
CA LYS A 31 -6.31 -0.50 -24.88
C LYS A 31 -5.60 -1.79 -25.27
N PHE A 32 -5.75 -2.83 -24.46
CA PHE A 32 -5.25 -4.18 -24.76
C PHE A 32 -6.40 -5.13 -25.14
N PRO A 33 -6.15 -6.14 -26.00
CA PRO A 33 -4.99 -6.22 -26.89
C PRO A 33 -5.05 -5.17 -28.02
N PHE A 34 -3.88 -4.79 -28.57
CA PHE A 34 -3.82 -3.95 -29.77
C PHE A 34 -2.83 -4.49 -30.79
N THR A 35 -3.10 -4.29 -32.07
CA THR A 35 -2.20 -4.67 -33.16
C THR A 35 -1.45 -3.46 -33.69
N TYR A 36 -0.11 -3.52 -33.71
CA TYR A 36 0.74 -2.48 -34.28
C TYR A 36 1.74 -3.12 -35.26
N LYS A 37 1.80 -2.60 -36.49
CA LYS A 37 2.61 -3.14 -37.60
C LYS A 37 2.48 -4.68 -37.76
N GLY A 38 1.26 -5.19 -37.63
CA GLY A 38 0.94 -6.61 -37.82
C GLY A 38 1.25 -7.52 -36.62
N VAL A 39 1.74 -6.99 -35.49
CA VAL A 39 1.98 -7.74 -34.26
C VAL A 39 0.93 -7.35 -33.22
N THR A 40 0.26 -8.33 -32.62
CA THR A 40 -0.70 -8.11 -31.53
C THR A 40 0.02 -8.11 -30.18
N TYR A 41 -0.16 -7.04 -29.42
CA TYR A 41 0.43 -6.80 -28.13
C TYR A 41 -0.63 -6.89 -27.03
N THR A 42 -0.32 -7.64 -25.98
CA THR A 42 -1.11 -7.75 -24.73
C THR A 42 -0.46 -6.99 -23.57
N ALA A 43 0.70 -6.37 -23.81
CA ALA A 43 1.44 -5.53 -22.88
C ALA A 43 2.14 -4.39 -23.64
N CYS A 44 2.74 -3.45 -22.92
CA CYS A 44 3.49 -2.35 -23.52
C CYS A 44 4.64 -2.85 -24.41
N THR A 45 4.93 -2.14 -25.47
CA THR A 45 6.00 -2.45 -26.41
C THR A 45 6.98 -1.29 -26.50
N THR A 46 8.25 -1.58 -26.76
CA THR A 46 9.29 -0.56 -27.05
C THR A 46 9.44 -0.34 -28.56
N LYS A 47 8.61 -1.00 -29.38
CA LYS A 47 8.74 -1.01 -30.84
C LYS A 47 8.61 0.41 -31.39
N ASP A 48 9.63 0.84 -32.14
CA ASP A 48 9.72 2.15 -32.79
C ASP A 48 9.80 3.37 -31.83
N ASP A 49 10.00 3.18 -30.52
CA ASP A 49 10.41 4.28 -29.63
C ASP A 49 11.95 4.46 -29.70
N PRO A 50 12.47 5.64 -30.09
CA PRO A 50 13.91 5.85 -30.29
C PRO A 50 14.73 5.81 -29.00
N ALA A 51 14.09 5.99 -27.84
CA ALA A 51 14.72 5.90 -26.52
C ALA A 51 14.51 4.53 -25.86
N GLY A 52 13.87 3.58 -26.56
CA GLY A 52 13.55 2.26 -26.03
C GLY A 52 12.50 2.27 -24.91
N ARG A 53 11.73 3.35 -24.76
CA ARG A 53 10.69 3.46 -23.73
C ARG A 53 9.48 2.62 -24.11
N SER A 54 8.86 2.02 -23.10
CA SER A 54 7.66 1.22 -23.28
C SER A 54 6.45 2.12 -23.57
N TRP A 55 5.62 1.74 -24.53
CA TRP A 55 4.39 2.45 -24.89
C TRP A 55 3.26 1.49 -25.23
N CYS A 56 2.03 2.01 -25.23
CA CYS A 56 0.84 1.28 -25.59
C CYS A 56 -0.13 2.14 -26.43
N SER A 57 -0.99 1.50 -27.20
CA SER A 57 -2.08 2.20 -27.89
C SER A 57 -3.18 2.58 -26.91
N ILE A 58 -3.69 3.81 -26.98
CA ILE A 58 -4.91 4.22 -26.25
C ILE A 58 -6.17 4.13 -27.12
N LYS A 59 -6.00 4.08 -28.44
CA LYS A 59 -7.10 3.99 -29.41
C LYS A 59 -6.77 3.04 -30.56
N THR A 60 -7.67 2.09 -30.77
CA THR A 60 -7.63 1.16 -31.91
C THR A 60 -8.89 1.24 -32.75
N ASP A 61 -8.81 0.81 -34.00
CA ASP A 61 -9.96 0.66 -34.88
C ASP A 61 -10.89 -0.50 -34.45
N SER A 62 -11.94 -0.76 -35.23
CA SER A 62 -12.91 -1.85 -34.98
C SER A 62 -12.29 -3.25 -35.04
N THR A 63 -11.12 -3.40 -35.67
CA THR A 63 -10.39 -4.67 -35.80
C THR A 63 -9.26 -4.83 -34.79
N GLY A 64 -9.07 -3.83 -33.91
CA GLY A 64 -8.03 -3.85 -32.89
C GLY A 64 -6.68 -3.30 -33.34
N ASN A 65 -6.56 -2.73 -34.53
CA ASN A 65 -5.31 -2.11 -34.98
C ASN A 65 -5.13 -0.71 -34.39
N HIS A 66 -3.89 -0.41 -33.97
CA HIS A 66 -3.48 0.90 -33.50
C HIS A 66 -3.74 1.98 -34.55
N ILE A 67 -4.46 3.04 -34.16
CA ILE A 67 -4.68 4.20 -35.01
C ILE A 67 -3.47 5.14 -34.85
N GLY A 68 -2.52 5.08 -35.78
CA GLY A 68 -1.26 5.84 -35.73
C GLY A 68 -1.37 7.36 -35.88
N GLN A 69 -2.56 7.90 -36.10
CA GLN A 69 -2.77 9.36 -36.23
C GLN A 69 -3.06 9.99 -34.86
N GLY A 70 -2.41 11.12 -34.56
CA GLY A 70 -2.63 11.89 -33.33
C GLY A 70 -2.05 11.24 -32.05
N ASN A 71 -2.45 11.75 -30.89
CA ASN A 71 -2.00 11.28 -29.56
C ASN A 71 -2.69 9.98 -29.12
N ASN A 72 -2.87 9.02 -30.04
CA ASN A 72 -3.58 7.75 -29.84
C ASN A 72 -2.69 6.62 -29.26
N TRP A 73 -1.58 7.03 -28.65
CA TRP A 73 -0.65 6.21 -27.89
C TRP A 73 -0.12 7.02 -26.70
N ARG A 74 0.43 6.32 -25.70
CA ARG A 74 1.17 6.92 -24.59
C ARG A 74 2.30 6.00 -24.17
N HIS A 75 3.36 6.58 -23.60
CA HIS A 75 4.32 5.80 -22.83
C HIS A 75 3.61 5.14 -21.65
N CYS A 76 3.99 3.89 -21.40
CA CYS A 76 3.56 3.21 -20.20
C CYS A 76 4.26 3.85 -19.01
N GLU A 77 3.58 3.89 -17.86
CA GLU A 77 4.26 4.24 -16.62
C GLU A 77 5.33 3.18 -16.39
N ASP A 78 6.60 3.58 -16.54
CA ASP A 78 7.73 2.69 -16.32
C ASP A 78 7.81 2.38 -14.82
N CYS A 79 7.46 1.15 -14.43
CA CYS A 79 7.70 0.69 -13.07
C CYS A 79 9.21 0.45 -12.88
N GLY A 80 9.77 0.88 -11.75
CA GLY A 80 11.17 0.61 -11.41
C GLY A 80 12.21 1.40 -12.23
N SER A 81 11.80 2.36 -13.07
CA SER A 81 12.75 3.26 -13.73
C SER A 81 13.27 4.30 -12.75
N ASN A 82 14.41 4.02 -12.13
CA ASN A 82 15.33 5.05 -11.68
C ASN A 82 16.65 4.85 -12.42
N LEU A 83 16.96 5.81 -13.29
CA LEU A 83 18.03 5.68 -14.28
C LEU A 83 19.45 5.80 -13.71
N ASN A 84 19.64 5.92 -12.40
CA ASN A 84 20.96 5.92 -11.76
C ASN A 84 20.86 5.44 -10.31
N SER A 85 20.89 4.13 -10.07
CA SER A 85 21.16 3.60 -8.73
C SER A 85 22.54 2.96 -8.74
N ASP A 86 23.56 3.73 -8.38
CA ASP A 86 24.88 3.17 -8.10
C ASP A 86 24.78 2.18 -6.93
N ARG A 87 25.54 1.09 -7.03
CA ARG A 87 25.61 0.05 -6.01
C ARG A 87 26.44 0.57 -4.83
N VAL A 88 25.80 1.15 -3.82
CA VAL A 88 26.46 1.62 -2.60
C VAL A 88 26.72 0.45 -1.64
N VAL A 89 27.99 0.16 -1.33
CA VAL A 89 28.40 -0.79 -0.29
C VAL A 89 28.77 0.01 0.97
N GLY A 90 28.02 -0.16 2.07
CA GLY A 90 28.25 0.54 3.35
C GLY A 90 27.09 1.42 3.83
N GLY A 91 26.14 1.72 2.94
CA GLY A 91 24.94 2.53 3.21
C GLY A 91 25.24 4.03 3.22
N GLU A 92 24.51 4.78 2.39
CA GLU A 92 24.45 6.25 2.41
C GLU A 92 22.98 6.68 2.40
N ASP A 93 22.68 7.90 2.83
CA ASP A 93 21.31 8.43 2.77
C ASP A 93 20.80 8.44 1.33
N ALA A 94 19.57 7.96 1.12
CA ALA A 94 18.98 7.91 -0.21
C ALA A 94 18.80 9.33 -0.76
N THR A 95 19.06 9.51 -2.06
CA THR A 95 18.77 10.79 -2.71
C THR A 95 17.25 10.95 -2.89
N LEU A 96 16.78 12.20 -2.83
CA LEU A 96 15.39 12.57 -3.09
C LEU A 96 14.85 11.93 -4.38
N GLY A 97 13.80 11.12 -4.25
CA GLY A 97 13.14 10.44 -5.37
C GLY A 97 13.84 9.19 -5.91
N LEU A 98 14.95 8.72 -5.32
CA LEU A 98 15.69 7.55 -5.81
C LEU A 98 14.95 6.21 -5.59
N HIS A 99 14.03 6.16 -4.63
CA HIS A 99 13.22 4.98 -4.36
C HIS A 99 11.74 5.35 -4.18
N PRO A 100 11.06 5.79 -5.26
CA PRO A 100 9.71 6.34 -5.19
C PRO A 100 8.66 5.27 -4.88
N TRP A 101 9.01 4.00 -5.03
CA TRP A 101 8.18 2.87 -4.65
C TRP A 101 8.22 2.56 -3.15
N MET A 102 9.08 3.20 -2.35
CA MET A 102 9.16 2.93 -0.92
C MET A 102 7.87 3.34 -0.21
N VAL A 103 7.35 2.42 0.59
CA VAL A 103 6.17 2.62 1.42
C VAL A 103 6.55 2.33 2.86
N ILE A 104 6.05 3.16 3.78
CA ILE A 104 6.19 2.92 5.21
C ILE A 104 4.79 2.85 5.85
N PHE A 105 4.55 1.81 6.65
CA PHE A 105 3.26 1.59 7.31
C PHE A 105 3.26 2.18 8.72
N LYS A 106 2.27 3.03 9.00
CA LYS A 106 2.04 3.52 10.36
C LYS A 106 1.05 2.57 11.05
N ALA A 107 1.49 1.95 12.15
CA ALA A 107 0.55 1.26 13.02
C ALA A 107 -0.31 2.29 13.78
N ALA A 108 -1.59 1.99 13.94
CA ALA A 108 -2.44 2.73 14.85
C ALA A 108 -1.82 2.64 16.25
N GLU A 109 -1.79 3.76 16.97
CA GLU A 109 -1.41 3.72 18.38
C GLU A 109 -2.33 2.72 19.07
N ARG A 110 -1.74 1.69 19.67
CA ARG A 110 -2.48 0.64 20.37
C ARG A 110 -3.33 1.30 21.45
N SER A 111 -4.57 1.62 21.12
CA SER A 111 -5.54 2.01 22.14
C SER A 111 -5.61 0.82 23.08
N VAL A 112 -5.16 1.00 24.32
CA VAL A 112 -5.52 0.04 25.37
C VAL A 112 -7.04 0.10 25.39
N LYS A 113 -7.71 -0.95 24.90
CA LYS A 113 -9.17 -1.02 24.80
C LYS A 113 -9.75 -0.62 26.16
N CYS A 114 -10.24 0.62 26.25
CA CYS A 114 -10.75 1.16 27.50
C CYS A 114 -12.25 0.86 27.57
N GLU A 115 -12.56 -0.32 28.09
CA GLU A 115 -13.94 -0.78 28.25
C GLU A 115 -14.19 -1.25 29.68
N ASN A 116 -15.47 -1.25 30.07
CA ASN A 116 -15.90 -1.84 31.32
C ASN A 116 -16.01 -3.37 31.14
N LYS A 117 -15.34 -4.12 32.02
CA LYS A 117 -15.41 -5.60 32.07
C LYS A 117 -16.64 -6.11 32.83
N HIS A 118 -17.39 -5.21 33.48
CA HIS A 118 -18.56 -5.55 34.26
C HIS A 118 -19.73 -4.61 33.95
N GLN A 119 -20.93 -5.19 33.81
CA GLN A 119 -22.17 -4.44 33.50
C GLN A 119 -22.52 -3.37 34.55
N SER A 120 -22.17 -3.60 35.82
CA SER A 120 -22.45 -2.69 36.93
C SER A 120 -21.44 -1.54 37.09
N CYS A 121 -20.40 -1.46 36.26
CA CYS A 121 -19.35 -0.44 36.38
C CYS A 121 -19.90 0.99 36.41
N ALA A 122 -20.94 1.28 35.61
CA ALA A 122 -21.60 2.58 35.60
C ALA A 122 -22.25 2.90 36.96
N GLY A 123 -22.95 1.94 37.56
CA GLY A 123 -23.58 2.09 38.87
C GLY A 123 -22.55 2.28 39.99
N TRP A 124 -21.48 1.49 39.97
CA TRP A 124 -20.40 1.61 40.96
C TRP A 124 -19.67 2.96 40.86
N ALA A 125 -19.45 3.48 39.66
CA ALA A 125 -18.89 4.81 39.48
C ALA A 125 -19.80 5.91 40.05
N VAL A 126 -21.12 5.83 39.83
CA VAL A 126 -22.11 6.77 40.42
C VAL A 126 -22.11 6.69 41.95
N LEU A 127 -21.88 5.51 42.53
CA LEU A 127 -21.79 5.30 43.98
C LEU A 127 -20.45 5.72 44.61
N GLY A 128 -19.52 6.24 43.79
CA GLY A 128 -18.22 6.74 44.23
C GLY A 128 -17.18 5.64 44.47
N GLU A 129 -17.36 4.45 43.87
CA GLU A 129 -16.40 3.34 44.02
C GLU A 129 -15.05 3.65 43.38
N CYS A 130 -14.98 4.58 42.42
CA CYS A 130 -13.72 5.00 41.82
C CYS A 130 -12.73 5.58 42.85
N GLN A 131 -13.24 6.19 43.92
CA GLN A 131 -12.46 6.75 45.03
C GLN A 131 -12.38 5.78 46.22
N LYS A 132 -13.47 5.04 46.51
CA LYS A 132 -13.55 4.11 47.65
C LYS A 132 -12.83 2.79 47.40
N ASN A 133 -12.86 2.28 46.18
CA ASN A 133 -12.26 1.01 45.76
C ASN A 133 -11.48 1.16 44.44
N PRO A 134 -10.42 1.98 44.43
CA PRO A 134 -9.71 2.36 43.21
C PRO A 134 -9.04 1.16 42.54
N ILE A 135 -8.51 0.18 43.29
CA ILE A 135 -7.79 -0.96 42.70
C ILE A 135 -8.73 -1.81 41.84
N PHE A 136 -9.88 -2.20 42.38
CA PHE A 136 -10.86 -3.01 41.66
C PHE A 136 -11.47 -2.25 40.47
N MET A 137 -11.82 -0.98 40.70
CA MET A 137 -12.45 -0.15 39.69
C MET A 137 -11.51 0.21 38.55
N LEU A 138 -10.22 0.38 38.80
CA LEU A 138 -9.23 0.61 37.75
C LEU A 138 -8.86 -0.66 36.99
N ASP A 139 -9.10 -1.87 37.51
CA ASP A 139 -8.84 -3.09 36.73
C ASP A 139 -10.04 -3.56 35.89
N ASN A 140 -11.25 -3.18 36.30
CA ASN A 140 -12.49 -3.67 35.70
C ASN A 140 -13.36 -2.57 35.08
N CYS A 141 -13.21 -1.32 35.49
CA CYS A 141 -14.15 -0.24 35.19
C CYS A 141 -13.45 1.08 34.78
N ARG A 142 -12.28 1.01 34.13
CA ARG A 142 -11.48 2.20 33.73
C ARG A 142 -12.29 3.23 32.96
N PHE A 143 -13.19 2.78 32.09
CA PHE A 143 -14.08 3.64 31.31
C PHE A 143 -15.04 4.41 32.23
N SER A 144 -15.77 3.72 33.11
CA SER A 144 -16.68 4.37 34.05
C SER A 144 -16.00 5.27 35.09
N CYS A 145 -14.72 5.05 35.40
CA CYS A 145 -13.95 5.92 36.29
C CYS A 145 -13.17 7.04 35.59
N ASN A 146 -13.38 7.24 34.28
CA ASN A 146 -12.63 8.21 33.48
C ASN A 146 -11.10 8.09 33.64
N ASN A 147 -10.62 6.86 33.84
CA ASN A 147 -9.21 6.55 34.05
C ASN A 147 -8.69 5.67 32.90
N CYS A 148 -9.09 6.01 31.68
CA CYS A 148 -8.48 5.43 30.49
C CYS A 148 -7.03 5.95 30.41
N PRO A 149 -6.03 5.08 30.22
CA PRO A 149 -4.70 5.56 29.92
C PRO A 149 -4.76 6.41 28.65
N SER A 150 -4.27 7.64 28.69
CA SER A 150 -3.97 8.39 27.48
C SER A 150 -2.98 7.54 26.67
N ALA A 151 -3.24 7.36 25.38
CA ALA A 151 -2.30 6.70 24.49
C ALA A 151 -0.96 7.43 24.60
N ARG A 152 0.02 6.83 25.30
CA ARG A 152 1.37 7.37 25.36
C ARG A 152 2.15 6.83 24.17
N GLY A 153 2.10 7.60 23.07
CA GLY A 153 3.28 8.07 22.35
C GLY A 153 4.37 7.06 22.03
N GLN A 154 4.08 6.13 21.14
CA GLN A 154 5.03 5.74 20.09
C GLN A 154 4.23 5.47 18.82
N SER A 155 4.30 6.39 17.87
CA SER A 155 3.95 6.10 16.48
C SER A 155 4.93 5.06 15.95
N PHE A 156 4.57 3.79 16.05
CA PHE A 156 5.42 2.70 15.58
C PHE A 156 5.29 2.62 14.06
N TRP A 157 6.30 3.12 13.35
CA TRP A 157 6.50 2.76 11.94
C TRP A 157 6.81 1.27 11.91
N SER A 158 5.79 0.48 11.56
CA SER A 158 5.79 -0.94 11.91
C SER A 158 6.55 -1.79 10.92
N CYS A 159 6.52 -1.39 9.65
CA CYS A 159 7.13 -2.11 8.54
C CYS A 159 7.26 -1.22 7.30
N GLY A 160 8.10 -1.65 6.36
CA GLY A 160 8.15 -1.12 5.01
C GLY A 160 7.34 -1.94 4.00
N GLY A 161 7.27 -1.44 2.79
CA GLY A 161 6.72 -2.12 1.63
C GLY A 161 7.16 -1.45 0.32
N SER A 162 6.75 -2.04 -0.79
CA SER A 162 7.04 -1.53 -2.13
C SER A 162 5.74 -1.37 -2.92
N LEU A 163 5.51 -0.20 -3.49
CA LEU A 163 4.39 0.05 -4.39
C LEU A 163 4.61 -0.75 -5.69
N ILE A 164 3.71 -1.69 -5.98
CA ILE A 164 3.76 -2.55 -7.18
C ILE A 164 2.71 -2.17 -8.23
N SER A 165 1.76 -1.31 -7.85
CA SER A 165 0.82 -0.61 -8.74
C SER A 165 0.29 0.63 -8.00
N PRO A 166 -0.42 1.57 -8.65
CA PRO A 166 -0.96 2.74 -7.98
C PRO A 166 -1.79 2.43 -6.71
N GLN A 167 -2.37 1.23 -6.57
CA GLN A 167 -3.22 0.88 -5.43
C GLN A 167 -2.77 -0.37 -4.67
N LEU A 168 -1.66 -1.00 -5.04
CA LEU A 168 -1.17 -2.24 -4.41
C LEU A 168 0.26 -2.06 -3.90
N VAL A 169 0.47 -2.47 -2.65
CA VAL A 169 1.77 -2.48 -1.98
C VAL A 169 2.12 -3.93 -1.63
N LEU A 170 3.33 -4.33 -1.97
CA LEU A 170 3.92 -5.60 -1.54
C LEU A 170 4.66 -5.40 -0.21
N SER A 171 4.46 -6.31 0.74
CA SER A 171 5.17 -6.30 2.03
C SER A 171 5.27 -7.72 2.60
N ALA A 172 5.80 -7.86 3.82
CA ALA A 172 5.92 -9.14 4.50
C ALA A 172 4.64 -9.46 5.31
N ALA A 173 4.28 -10.75 5.41
CA ALA A 173 3.09 -11.16 6.15
C ALA A 173 3.25 -10.98 7.67
N HIS A 174 4.47 -11.10 8.19
CA HIS A 174 4.76 -10.89 9.61
C HIS A 174 4.48 -9.47 10.10
N CYS A 175 4.40 -8.49 9.19
CA CYS A 175 4.02 -7.11 9.47
C CYS A 175 2.55 -6.95 9.87
N PHE A 176 1.70 -7.89 9.46
CA PHE A 176 0.25 -7.80 9.57
C PHE A 176 -0.32 -8.95 10.42
N GLN A 177 0.19 -9.06 11.64
CA GLN A 177 -0.31 -10.00 12.64
C GLN A 177 -1.62 -9.49 13.26
N PRO A 178 -2.50 -10.36 13.80
CA PRO A 178 -3.83 -9.96 14.30
C PRO A 178 -3.83 -8.89 15.41
N ASN A 179 -2.70 -8.70 16.09
CA ASN A 179 -2.50 -7.72 17.15
C ASN A 179 -1.91 -6.39 16.68
N ILE A 180 -1.68 -6.24 15.37
CA ILE A 180 -1.14 -5.03 14.74
C ILE A 180 -2.25 -4.44 13.87
N GLU A 181 -2.68 -3.24 14.22
CA GLU A 181 -3.60 -2.45 13.39
C GLU A 181 -2.80 -1.42 12.61
N ILE A 182 -2.95 -1.39 11.29
CA ILE A 182 -2.27 -0.44 10.41
C ILE A 182 -3.24 0.68 10.05
N GLU A 183 -2.88 1.92 10.38
CA GLU A 183 -3.69 3.11 10.15
C GLU A 183 -3.63 3.53 8.67
N PHE A 184 -2.42 3.66 8.12
CA PHE A 184 -2.21 4.03 6.73
C PHE A 184 -0.83 3.61 6.20
N ALA A 185 -0.71 3.59 4.87
CA ALA A 185 0.54 3.56 4.14
C ALA A 185 0.96 5.00 3.80
N ARG A 186 2.22 5.36 4.09
CA ARG A 186 2.84 6.62 3.66
C ARG A 186 3.76 6.38 2.48
N ILE A 187 3.60 7.17 1.41
CA ILE A 187 4.28 6.99 0.12
C ILE A 187 4.94 8.31 -0.27
N GLY A 188 6.16 8.24 -0.84
CA GLY A 188 6.90 9.41 -1.30
C GLY A 188 7.59 10.18 -0.16
N GLU A 189 7.95 9.47 0.90
CA GLU A 189 8.65 9.99 2.08
C GLU A 189 10.16 9.75 1.95
N LEU A 190 10.97 10.72 2.39
CA LEU A 190 12.41 10.57 2.55
C LEU A 190 12.84 10.85 4.00
N ASP A 191 12.41 11.97 4.58
CA ASP A 191 12.74 12.36 5.95
C ASP A 191 11.48 12.57 6.79
N LEU A 192 11.23 11.62 7.68
CA LEU A 192 10.07 11.59 8.58
C LEU A 192 9.95 12.82 9.50
N ASN A 193 11.02 13.62 9.65
CA ASN A 193 11.03 14.81 10.50
C ASN A 193 10.84 16.12 9.71
N ASN A 194 10.89 16.09 8.38
CA ASN A 194 10.90 17.29 7.54
C ASN A 194 9.93 17.14 6.37
N ASP A 195 8.81 17.87 6.40
CA ASP A 195 7.83 17.89 5.31
C ASP A 195 7.57 19.34 4.85
N PRO A 196 7.75 19.68 3.55
CA PRO A 196 8.20 18.81 2.46
C PRO A 196 9.70 18.53 2.49
N ASP A 197 10.08 17.35 1.99
CA ASP A 197 11.48 16.94 1.83
C ASP A 197 12.24 17.88 0.89
N ARG A 198 13.47 18.26 1.28
CA ARG A 198 14.35 19.12 0.49
C ARG A 198 15.75 18.51 0.38
N GLY A 199 16.33 18.54 -0.82
CA GLY A 199 17.67 18.03 -1.07
C GLY A 199 18.17 18.39 -2.46
N ASN A 200 19.47 18.61 -2.62
CA ASN A 200 20.12 18.94 -3.91
C ASN A 200 19.49 20.12 -4.67
N GLY A 201 18.99 21.14 -3.94
CA GLY A 201 18.31 22.30 -4.54
C GLY A 201 16.88 22.03 -5.03
N LEU A 202 16.34 20.84 -4.77
CA LEU A 202 14.99 20.42 -5.12
C LEU A 202 14.10 20.34 -3.88
N THR A 203 12.80 20.53 -4.08
CA THR A 203 11.75 20.30 -3.08
C THR A 203 10.81 19.23 -3.62
N ALA A 204 10.62 18.13 -2.88
CA ALA A 204 9.67 17.10 -3.28
C ALA A 204 8.23 17.48 -2.89
N PRO A 205 7.22 16.90 -3.57
CA PRO A 205 5.84 16.94 -3.09
C PRO A 205 5.73 16.31 -1.70
N SER A 206 4.80 16.80 -0.87
CA SER A 206 4.52 16.19 0.43
C SER A 206 4.08 14.72 0.29
N PRO A 207 4.49 13.84 1.23
CA PRO A 207 4.12 12.43 1.21
C PRO A 207 2.61 12.19 1.25
N GLN A 208 2.17 11.08 0.66
CA GLN A 208 0.76 10.68 0.65
C GLN A 208 0.47 9.65 1.75
N ASN A 209 -0.37 10.02 2.72
CA ASN A 209 -0.96 9.06 3.66
C ASN A 209 -2.25 8.49 3.07
N ILE A 210 -2.27 7.18 2.83
CA ILE A 210 -3.40 6.48 2.22
C ILE A 210 -3.87 5.36 3.14
N PRO A 211 -5.13 5.39 3.63
CA PRO A 211 -5.69 4.31 4.44
C PRO A 211 -5.69 2.98 3.70
N ILE A 212 -5.63 1.89 4.45
CA ILE A 212 -5.63 0.53 3.91
C ILE A 212 -7.07 0.03 3.70
N GLU A 213 -7.36 -0.54 2.52
CA GLU A 213 -8.65 -1.19 2.25
C GLU A 213 -8.66 -2.63 2.73
N ILE A 214 -7.63 -3.40 2.38
CA ILE A 214 -7.51 -4.80 2.76
C ILE A 214 -6.04 -5.25 2.76
N ILE A 215 -5.72 -6.17 3.67
CA ILE A 215 -4.43 -6.84 3.78
C ILE A 215 -4.61 -8.33 3.49
N ILE A 216 -3.76 -8.89 2.64
CA ILE A 216 -3.86 -10.27 2.15
C ILE A 216 -2.52 -10.99 2.38
N ASN A 217 -2.39 -11.65 3.53
CA ASN A 217 -1.23 -12.50 3.87
C ASN A 217 -1.29 -13.84 3.14
N HIS A 218 -0.14 -14.43 2.78
CA HIS A 218 -0.05 -15.81 2.26
C HIS A 218 -0.87 -16.81 3.07
N PRO A 219 -1.69 -17.72 2.49
CA PRO A 219 -2.55 -18.66 3.24
C PRO A 219 -1.70 -19.76 3.85
N GLN A 220 -0.51 -19.93 3.26
CA GLN A 220 0.55 -20.77 3.75
C GLN A 220 1.60 -19.96 4.49
N TYR A 221 1.32 -18.71 4.89
CA TYR A 221 2.18 -18.02 5.84
C TYR A 221 2.33 -18.90 7.09
N ASN A 222 3.56 -19.11 7.54
CA ASN A 222 3.94 -20.06 8.59
C ASN A 222 3.67 -21.55 8.27
N LYS A 223 3.57 -21.92 6.99
CA LYS A 223 3.41 -23.31 6.53
C LYS A 223 4.31 -23.58 5.32
N PRO A 224 5.01 -24.72 5.21
CA PRO A 224 5.08 -25.82 6.19
C PRO A 224 5.98 -25.51 7.39
N CYS A 225 6.67 -24.36 7.40
CA CYS A 225 7.63 -23.96 8.42
C CYS A 225 7.32 -22.57 8.98
N LYS A 226 7.83 -22.31 10.20
CA LYS A 226 7.74 -21.00 10.84
C LYS A 226 8.42 -19.93 9.96
N ASN A 227 7.74 -18.80 9.77
CA ASN A 227 8.10 -17.67 8.91
C ASN A 227 8.23 -18.00 7.41
N CYS A 228 7.74 -19.15 6.96
CA CYS A 228 7.70 -19.47 5.54
C CYS A 228 6.53 -18.78 4.86
N ASN A 229 6.67 -18.48 3.57
CA ASN A 229 5.72 -17.70 2.77
C ASN A 229 5.38 -16.33 3.40
N ASP A 230 6.41 -15.63 3.88
CA ASP A 230 6.30 -14.35 4.56
C ASP A 230 6.11 -13.19 3.59
N ILE A 231 4.95 -13.20 2.92
CA ILE A 231 4.59 -12.23 1.88
C ILE A 231 3.11 -11.87 1.99
N ALA A 232 2.83 -10.58 1.80
CA ALA A 232 1.49 -10.02 1.83
C ALA A 232 1.30 -8.97 0.75
N ILE A 233 0.08 -8.90 0.24
CA ILE A 233 -0.37 -7.82 -0.64
C ILE A 233 -1.31 -6.92 0.15
N VAL A 234 -1.07 -5.63 0.09
CA VAL A 234 -1.88 -4.60 0.74
C VAL A 234 -2.55 -3.76 -0.33
N LYS A 235 -3.88 -3.67 -0.29
CA LYS A 235 -4.65 -2.80 -1.18
C LYS A 235 -4.96 -1.49 -0.47
N LEU A 236 -4.65 -0.38 -1.12
CA LEU A 236 -4.91 0.97 -0.64
C LEU A 236 -6.39 1.35 -0.88
N SER A 237 -6.96 2.18 0.00
CA SER A 237 -8.35 2.70 -0.14
C SER A 237 -8.58 3.56 -1.39
N ARG A 238 -7.50 4.14 -1.93
CA ARG A 238 -7.50 4.90 -3.20
C ARG A 238 -6.14 4.75 -3.90
N PRO A 239 -6.07 4.91 -5.22
CA PRO A 239 -4.80 4.98 -5.93
C PRO A 239 -3.91 6.13 -5.41
N ALA A 240 -2.61 5.86 -5.27
CA ALA A 240 -1.56 6.85 -5.07
C ALA A 240 -1.42 7.70 -6.33
N LYS A 241 -1.23 9.01 -6.14
CA LYS A 241 -0.90 9.92 -7.24
C LYS A 241 0.57 9.72 -7.59
N LEU A 242 0.84 9.23 -8.80
CA LEU A 242 2.21 9.10 -9.29
C LEU A 242 2.63 10.43 -9.93
N HIS A 243 3.77 10.94 -9.49
CA HIS A 243 4.40 12.11 -10.10
C HIS A 243 5.49 11.59 -11.05
N GLN A 244 5.40 11.96 -12.32
CA GLN A 244 6.47 11.81 -13.31
C GLN A 244 7.28 13.09 -13.37
#